data_AF-A0AAE9SNS4-F1
#
_entry.id   AF-A0AAE9SNS4-F1
#
_cell.length_a   1.000
_cell.length_b   1.000
_cell.length_c   1.000
_cell.angle_alpha   90.00
_cell.angle_beta   90.00
_cell.angle_gamma   90.00
#
_symmetry.space_group_name_H-M   'P 1'
#
loop_
_entity.id
_entity.type
_entity.pdbx_description
1 polymer ?
#
loop_
_entity_poly.entity_id
_entity_poly.type
_entity_poly.pdbx_seq_one_letter_code
_entity_poly.pdbx_strand_id
1 'polypeptide(L)'
;MTTVRHGAQAPARWQLFACGLALFASCLLAASAGAFVSNLPPLFSAALTPDPDARLPAPTRYLYRGIHTTMMPGLEAPLRIRLEARVPAALGDVLAFYRTELQKLGWQEQQHDSAVDADHARLAFVSPVGPAALALARNGDSTSVQLVQKNRVVATRANVLPEPGQSKLVFSNISANEAVLTINERSIARPAGASAVALDLMPGKYSYGLSMPGRRATTNMLTVAAGDTWELTVGPDGEAWSPLQLY
;
A
#
# COMPACT_ATOMS: atom_id res chain seq x y z
N MET A 1 -61.32 -70.85 43.76
CA MET A 1 -61.59 -69.40 43.84
C MET A 1 -60.39 -68.72 44.47
N THR A 2 -59.62 -67.96 43.69
CA THR A 2 -58.63 -66.99 44.17
C THR A 2 -58.42 -65.99 43.03
N THR A 3 -59.04 -64.82 43.15
CA THR A 3 -58.99 -63.75 42.14
C THR A 3 -57.85 -62.78 42.43
N VAL A 4 -57.12 -62.45 41.38
CA VAL A 4 -56.03 -61.48 41.30
C VAL A 4 -56.59 -60.05 41.36
N ARG A 5 -55.91 -59.15 42.07
CA ARG A 5 -56.25 -57.73 42.24
C ARG A 5 -55.51 -56.91 41.18
N HIS A 6 -56.25 -56.18 40.33
CA HIS A 6 -55.69 -55.25 39.35
C HIS A 6 -55.27 -53.92 40.02
N GLY A 7 -54.08 -53.44 39.67
CA GLY A 7 -53.52 -52.14 40.06
C GLY A 7 -54.14 -50.98 39.27
N ALA A 8 -54.25 -49.85 39.96
CA ALA A 8 -54.96 -48.65 39.54
C ALA A 8 -54.30 -47.90 38.37
N GLN A 9 -55.12 -47.50 37.39
CA GLN A 9 -54.74 -46.55 36.34
C GLN A 9 -54.66 -45.12 36.90
N ALA A 10 -53.54 -44.43 36.64
CA ALA A 10 -53.38 -43.01 36.93
C ALA A 10 -54.17 -42.15 35.92
N PRO A 11 -54.77 -41.03 36.34
CA PRO A 11 -55.69 -40.26 35.51
C PRO A 11 -54.95 -39.44 34.45
N ALA A 12 -55.45 -39.50 33.20
CA ALA A 12 -54.92 -38.88 31.98
C ALA A 12 -54.68 -37.36 32.01
N ARG A 13 -55.10 -36.67 33.07
CA ARG A 13 -54.96 -35.22 33.27
C ARG A 13 -53.56 -34.78 33.68
N TRP A 14 -52.68 -35.71 34.08
CA TRP A 14 -51.29 -35.41 34.45
C TRP A 14 -50.27 -35.62 33.33
N GLN A 15 -50.63 -36.34 32.26
CA GLN A 15 -49.71 -36.58 31.13
C GLN A 15 -49.54 -35.35 30.21
N LEU A 16 -50.56 -34.49 30.11
CA LEU A 16 -50.51 -33.29 29.27
C LEU A 16 -49.65 -32.17 29.88
N PHE A 17 -49.57 -32.08 31.21
CA PHE A 17 -48.70 -31.09 31.88
C PHE A 17 -47.21 -31.43 31.76
N ALA A 18 -46.86 -32.72 31.75
CA ALA A 18 -45.48 -33.17 31.58
C ALA A 18 -44.95 -32.93 30.16
N CYS A 19 -45.78 -33.07 29.13
CA CYS A 19 -45.39 -32.80 27.74
C CYS A 19 -45.23 -31.30 27.43
N GLY A 20 -46.01 -30.42 28.06
CA GLY A 20 -45.88 -28.96 27.88
C GLY A 20 -44.61 -28.38 28.50
N LEU A 21 -44.15 -28.91 29.63
CA LEU A 21 -42.96 -28.42 30.34
C LEU A 21 -41.65 -28.84 29.66
N ALA A 22 -41.63 -29.99 28.96
CA ALA A 22 -40.46 -30.44 28.19
C ALA A 22 -40.19 -29.59 26.93
N LEU A 23 -41.24 -29.03 26.31
CA LEU A 23 -41.11 -28.18 25.11
C LEU A 23 -40.69 -26.74 25.40
N PHE A 24 -41.00 -26.20 26.59
CA PHE A 24 -40.54 -24.86 26.98
C PHE A 24 -39.07 -24.84 27.46
N ALA A 25 -38.56 -25.95 27.99
CA ALA A 25 -37.15 -26.07 28.40
C ALA A 25 -36.19 -26.15 27.20
N SER A 26 -36.62 -26.70 26.06
CA SER A 26 -35.81 -26.79 24.84
C SER A 26 -35.73 -25.47 24.06
N CYS A 27 -36.71 -24.56 24.20
CA CYS A 27 -36.65 -23.24 23.56
C CYS A 27 -35.72 -22.23 24.28
N LEU A 28 -35.44 -22.39 25.57
CA LEU A 28 -34.53 -21.50 26.31
C LEU A 28 -33.05 -21.82 26.09
N LEU A 29 -32.73 -23.03 25.61
CA LEU A 29 -31.37 -23.40 25.18
C LEU A 29 -31.03 -22.92 23.76
N ALA A 30 -32.04 -22.63 22.92
CA ALA A 30 -31.81 -22.12 21.57
C ALA A 30 -31.57 -20.59 21.53
N ALA A 31 -32.03 -19.84 22.54
CA ALA A 31 -31.89 -18.39 22.61
C ALA A 31 -30.55 -17.89 23.19
N SER A 32 -29.74 -18.78 23.80
CA SER A 32 -28.43 -18.43 24.35
C SER A 32 -27.25 -18.78 23.43
N ALA A 33 -27.51 -19.44 22.30
CA ALA A 33 -26.47 -19.74 21.30
C ALA A 33 -26.00 -18.50 20.50
N GLY A 34 -26.75 -17.39 20.53
CA GLY A 34 -26.37 -16.15 19.86
C GLY A 34 -25.25 -15.35 20.54
N ALA A 35 -24.97 -15.60 21.82
CA ALA A 35 -23.95 -14.87 22.57
C ALA A 35 -22.53 -15.47 22.45
N PHE A 36 -22.40 -16.73 22.04
CA PHE A 36 -21.11 -17.42 21.92
C PHE A 36 -20.44 -17.29 20.54
N VAL A 37 -21.12 -16.73 19.53
CA VAL A 37 -20.56 -16.59 18.17
C VAL A 37 -19.77 -15.28 18.01
N SER A 38 -19.80 -14.37 18.98
CA SER A 38 -19.15 -13.05 18.86
C SER A 38 -17.65 -13.04 19.19
N ASN A 39 -17.08 -14.17 19.61
CA ASN A 39 -15.67 -14.27 20.04
C ASN A 39 -14.92 -15.48 19.46
N LEU A 40 -15.38 -16.03 18.33
CA LEU A 40 -14.51 -16.89 17.54
C LEU A 40 -13.48 -16.00 16.85
N PRO A 41 -12.17 -16.14 17.12
CA PRO A 41 -11.17 -15.56 16.23
C PRO A 41 -11.47 -16.09 14.82
N PRO A 42 -11.36 -15.26 13.77
CA PRO A 42 -11.72 -15.68 12.42
C PRO A 42 -10.91 -16.92 12.07
N LEU A 43 -11.58 -18.09 12.05
CA LEU A 43 -10.96 -19.40 11.82
C LEU A 43 -10.39 -19.57 10.39
N PHE A 44 -10.48 -18.52 9.57
CA PHE A 44 -9.95 -18.47 8.23
C PHE A 44 -9.39 -17.08 7.89
N SER A 45 -8.40 -16.62 8.67
CA SER A 45 -7.29 -15.89 8.05
C SER A 45 -6.18 -16.90 7.83
N ALA A 46 -6.11 -17.48 6.63
CA ALA A 46 -4.95 -18.27 6.26
C ALA A 46 -3.76 -17.29 6.25
N ALA A 47 -2.98 -17.33 7.33
CA ALA A 47 -1.84 -16.46 7.54
C ALA A 47 -0.98 -16.44 6.28
N LEU A 48 -0.68 -15.24 5.80
CA LEU A 48 0.10 -15.08 4.59
C LEU A 48 1.54 -15.50 4.87
N THR A 49 2.06 -16.45 4.09
CA THR A 49 3.45 -16.90 4.20
C THR A 49 4.35 -15.94 3.44
N PRO A 50 5.46 -15.44 4.03
CA PRO A 50 6.41 -14.61 3.33
C PRO A 50 7.16 -15.42 2.27
N ASP A 51 7.42 -14.80 1.13
CA ASP A 51 8.31 -15.32 0.10
C ASP A 51 9.77 -15.00 0.49
N PRO A 52 10.62 -16.02 0.76
CA PRO A 52 11.99 -15.81 1.23
C PRO A 52 12.90 -15.17 0.16
N ASP A 53 12.54 -15.29 -1.12
CA ASP A 53 13.35 -14.78 -2.23
C ASP A 53 12.95 -13.34 -2.63
N ALA A 54 11.90 -12.80 -2.02
CA ALA A 54 11.41 -11.45 -2.33
C ALA A 54 12.33 -10.38 -1.73
N ARG A 55 12.80 -9.45 -2.57
CA ARG A 55 13.69 -8.34 -2.16
C ARG A 55 13.06 -7.39 -1.12
N LEU A 56 11.74 -7.23 -1.18
CA LEU A 56 10.93 -6.58 -0.14
C LEU A 56 9.89 -7.60 0.33
N PRO A 57 9.47 -7.60 1.61
CA PRO A 57 8.49 -8.55 2.10
C PRO A 57 7.28 -8.63 1.20
N ALA A 58 6.97 -9.83 0.72
CA ALA A 58 5.82 -10.09 -0.12
C ALA A 58 5.28 -11.47 0.23
N PRO A 59 3.96 -11.68 0.22
CA PRO A 59 3.41 -13.01 0.43
C PRO A 59 3.66 -13.90 -0.80
N THR A 60 3.80 -15.21 -0.57
CA THR A 60 3.87 -16.21 -1.66
C THR A 60 2.56 -16.31 -2.45
N ARG A 61 1.44 -16.01 -1.80
CA ARG A 61 0.11 -15.94 -2.43
C ARG A 61 -0.08 -14.56 -3.09
N TYR A 62 -0.06 -14.51 -4.43
CA TYR A 62 -0.32 -13.28 -5.19
C TYR A 62 -0.97 -13.59 -6.56
N LEU A 63 -1.75 -12.64 -7.06
CA LEU A 63 -2.27 -12.62 -8.43
C LEU A 63 -1.30 -11.90 -9.38
N TYR A 64 -0.61 -10.89 -8.85
CA TYR A 64 0.39 -10.11 -9.56
C TYR A 64 1.44 -9.62 -8.57
N ARG A 65 2.69 -9.56 -9.03
CA ARG A 65 3.80 -8.97 -8.29
C ARG A 65 4.82 -8.36 -9.26
N GLY A 66 5.25 -7.14 -8.97
CA GLY A 66 6.31 -6.45 -9.69
C GLY A 66 7.23 -5.71 -8.73
N ILE A 67 8.53 -5.71 -9.02
CA ILE A 67 9.52 -4.90 -8.30
C ILE A 67 10.12 -3.92 -9.29
N HIS A 68 10.09 -2.64 -8.93
CA HIS A 68 10.63 -1.55 -9.70
C HIS A 68 11.77 -0.93 -8.91
N THR A 69 12.88 -0.67 -9.59
CA THR A 69 14.05 -0.04 -8.97
C THR A 69 14.44 1.18 -9.77
N THR A 70 14.59 2.33 -9.11
CA THR A 70 15.16 3.51 -9.75
C THR A 70 16.66 3.51 -9.54
N MET A 71 17.40 3.25 -10.61
CA MET A 71 18.86 3.30 -10.66
C MET A 71 19.30 4.58 -11.36
N MET A 72 20.40 5.16 -10.91
CA MET A 72 21.04 6.28 -11.59
C MET A 72 22.45 5.83 -12.05
N PRO A 73 22.89 6.22 -13.25
CA PRO A 73 24.23 5.90 -13.74
C PRO A 73 25.31 6.31 -12.73
N GLY A 74 26.29 5.42 -12.50
CA GLY A 74 27.37 5.64 -11.55
C GLY A 74 27.05 5.33 -10.09
N LEU A 75 25.83 4.87 -9.76
CA LEU A 75 25.48 4.39 -8.42
C LEU A 75 25.34 2.87 -8.39
N GLU A 76 25.88 2.25 -7.35
CA GLU A 76 25.87 0.79 -7.16
C GLU A 76 24.57 0.27 -6.53
N ALA A 77 23.79 1.15 -5.90
CA ALA A 77 22.54 0.83 -5.21
C ALA A 77 21.40 1.73 -5.73
N PRO A 78 20.14 1.25 -5.69
CA PRO A 78 19.02 2.03 -6.18
C PRO A 78 18.71 3.18 -5.23
N LEU A 79 18.24 4.29 -5.81
CA LEU A 79 17.68 5.42 -5.08
C LEU A 79 16.36 5.03 -4.40
N ARG A 80 15.60 4.14 -5.06
CA ARG A 80 14.27 3.73 -4.65
C ARG A 80 13.96 2.32 -5.12
N ILE A 81 13.29 1.55 -4.28
CA ILE A 81 12.70 0.25 -4.63
C ILE A 81 11.19 0.35 -4.36
N ARG A 82 10.37 -0.09 -5.30
CA ARG A 82 8.92 -0.20 -5.15
C ARG A 82 8.47 -1.61 -5.47
N LEU A 83 7.83 -2.25 -4.51
CA LEU A 83 7.05 -3.46 -4.71
C LEU A 83 5.60 -3.05 -5.02
N GLU A 84 5.05 -3.63 -6.08
CA GLU A 84 3.61 -3.60 -6.37
C GLU A 84 3.09 -5.03 -6.38
N ALA A 85 1.98 -5.28 -5.72
CA ALA A 85 1.38 -6.61 -5.70
C ALA A 85 -0.14 -6.55 -5.64
N ARG A 86 -0.78 -7.64 -6.06
CA ARG A 86 -2.20 -7.89 -5.80
C ARG A 86 -2.32 -9.23 -5.08
N VAL A 87 -2.75 -9.18 -3.84
CA VAL A 87 -2.83 -10.34 -2.94
C VAL A 87 -4.29 -10.72 -2.80
N PRO A 88 -4.70 -11.96 -3.13
CA PRO A 88 -6.10 -12.38 -3.01
C PRO A 88 -6.45 -12.67 -1.54
N ALA A 89 -6.44 -11.64 -0.70
CA ALA A 89 -6.69 -11.67 0.73
C ALA A 89 -7.30 -10.34 1.20
N ALA A 90 -7.97 -10.35 2.36
CA ALA A 90 -8.56 -9.17 2.94
C ALA A 90 -7.49 -8.16 3.37
N LEU A 91 -7.84 -6.87 3.36
CA LEU A 91 -6.91 -5.78 3.69
C LEU A 91 -6.30 -5.95 5.08
N GLY A 92 -7.09 -6.37 6.07
CA GLY A 92 -6.61 -6.61 7.43
C GLY A 92 -5.52 -7.69 7.52
N ASP A 93 -5.67 -8.78 6.77
CA ASP A 93 -4.70 -9.88 6.74
C ASP A 93 -3.38 -9.43 6.09
N VAL A 94 -3.49 -8.68 4.99
CA VAL A 94 -2.34 -8.12 4.28
C VAL A 94 -1.62 -7.08 5.14
N LEU A 95 -2.37 -6.21 5.83
CA LEU A 95 -1.81 -5.23 6.75
C LEU A 95 -1.07 -5.89 7.92
N ALA A 96 -1.66 -6.91 8.54
CA ALA A 96 -1.04 -7.67 9.63
C ALA A 96 0.25 -8.37 9.17
N PHE A 97 0.24 -8.95 7.97
CA PHE A 97 1.43 -9.51 7.33
C PHE A 97 2.55 -8.47 7.19
N TYR A 98 2.28 -7.33 6.56
CA TYR A 98 3.32 -6.32 6.33
C TYR A 98 3.86 -5.74 7.63
N ARG A 99 3.02 -5.43 8.63
CA ARG A 99 3.50 -4.97 9.93
C ARG A 99 4.46 -5.97 10.57
N THR A 100 4.10 -7.25 10.55
CA THR A 100 4.91 -8.33 11.12
C THR A 100 6.25 -8.48 10.39
N GLU A 101 6.23 -8.58 9.07
CA GLU A 101 7.45 -8.82 8.28
C GLU A 101 8.37 -7.59 8.27
N LEU A 102 7.83 -6.37 8.19
CA LEU A 102 8.63 -5.16 8.21
C LEU A 102 9.27 -4.92 9.60
N GLN A 103 8.56 -5.24 10.69
CA GLN A 103 9.12 -5.16 12.04
C GLN A 103 10.30 -6.13 12.22
N LYS A 104 10.24 -7.34 11.65
CA LYS A 104 11.37 -8.30 11.66
C LYS A 104 12.61 -7.75 10.94
N LEU A 105 12.42 -6.88 9.94
CA LEU A 105 13.50 -6.19 9.24
C LEU A 105 14.00 -4.93 9.98
N GLY A 106 13.51 -4.68 11.20
CA GLY A 106 13.89 -3.51 12.00
C GLY A 106 13.25 -2.20 11.53
N TRP A 107 12.18 -2.26 10.73
CA TRP A 107 11.47 -1.05 10.30
C TRP A 107 10.57 -0.55 11.42
N GLN A 108 10.51 0.77 11.58
CA GLN A 108 9.75 1.43 12.63
C GLN A 108 8.57 2.20 12.04
N GLU A 109 7.34 1.78 12.36
CA GLU A 109 6.13 2.47 11.93
C GLU A 109 6.01 3.85 12.60
N GLN A 110 5.72 4.88 11.80
CA GLN A 110 5.50 6.25 12.26
C GLN A 110 4.00 6.49 12.46
N GLN A 111 3.56 6.51 13.72
CA GLN A 111 2.12 6.57 14.04
C GLN A 111 1.43 7.86 13.56
N HIS A 112 2.14 8.98 13.49
CA HIS A 112 1.57 10.28 13.12
C HIS A 112 1.16 10.38 11.64
N ASP A 113 1.78 9.59 10.77
CA ASP A 113 1.55 9.60 9.32
C ASP A 113 0.77 8.36 8.85
N SER A 114 0.23 7.58 9.79
CA SER A 114 -0.56 6.38 9.51
C SER A 114 -2.05 6.69 9.41
N ALA A 115 -2.68 6.27 8.32
CA ALA A 115 -4.13 6.35 8.13
C ALA A 115 -4.64 4.95 7.73
N VAL A 116 -5.55 4.39 8.51
CA VAL A 116 -6.15 3.07 8.25
C VAL A 116 -7.65 3.17 8.36
N ASP A 117 -8.34 2.75 7.31
CA ASP A 117 -9.79 2.63 7.24
C ASP A 117 -10.19 1.24 6.69
N ALA A 118 -11.48 1.05 6.39
CA ALA A 118 -12.02 -0.25 5.97
C ALA A 118 -11.53 -0.70 4.58
N ASP A 119 -11.11 0.25 3.73
CA ASP A 119 -10.78 0.03 2.32
C ASP A 119 -9.36 0.46 1.97
N HIS A 120 -8.70 1.24 2.80
CA HIS A 120 -7.35 1.73 2.60
C HIS A 120 -6.50 1.68 3.86
N ALA A 121 -5.19 1.45 3.68
CA ALA A 121 -4.21 1.70 4.71
C ALA A 121 -3.01 2.41 4.10
N ARG A 122 -2.54 3.48 4.74
CA ARG A 122 -1.28 4.16 4.44
C ARG A 122 -0.48 4.21 5.72
N LEU A 123 0.71 3.61 5.70
CA LEU A 123 1.63 3.63 6.82
C LEU A 123 2.97 4.20 6.37
N ALA A 124 3.57 5.05 7.19
CA ALA A 124 4.95 5.48 7.02
C ALA A 124 5.88 4.66 7.92
N PHE A 125 7.07 4.37 7.42
CA PHE A 125 8.10 3.63 8.14
C PHE A 125 9.45 4.33 8.03
N VAL A 126 10.26 4.18 9.08
CA VAL A 126 11.71 4.39 9.01
C VAL A 126 12.36 3.02 8.84
N SER A 127 12.95 2.77 7.67
CA SER A 127 13.73 1.56 7.40
C SER A 127 15.23 1.80 7.64
N PRO A 128 16.06 0.74 7.73
CA PRO A 128 17.50 0.88 7.93
C PRO A 128 18.24 1.77 6.92
N VAL A 129 17.69 1.97 5.71
CA VAL A 129 18.33 2.75 4.63
C VAL A 129 17.64 4.10 4.37
N GLY A 130 16.50 4.38 5.00
CA GLY A 130 15.74 5.60 4.77
C GLY A 130 14.23 5.45 4.95
N PRO A 131 13.47 6.50 4.60
CA PRO A 131 12.01 6.49 4.73
C PRO A 131 11.38 5.48 3.78
N ALA A 132 10.28 4.90 4.21
CA ALA A 132 9.50 3.96 3.44
C ALA A 132 8.01 4.17 3.68
N ALA A 133 7.18 3.74 2.74
CA ALA A 133 5.73 3.88 2.81
C ALA A 133 5.05 2.60 2.31
N LEU A 134 4.00 2.19 3.02
CA LEU A 134 3.10 1.12 2.61
C LEU A 134 1.74 1.74 2.31
N ALA A 135 1.23 1.51 1.10
CA ALA A 135 -0.14 1.81 0.72
C ALA A 135 -0.87 0.51 0.34
N LEU A 136 -1.99 0.26 1.01
CA LEU A 136 -2.90 -0.84 0.74
C LEU A 136 -4.24 -0.27 0.30
N ALA A 137 -4.89 -0.94 -0.65
CA ALA A 137 -6.24 -0.62 -1.08
C ALA A 137 -7.01 -1.90 -1.39
N ARG A 138 -8.26 -1.99 -0.93
CA ARG A 138 -9.18 -3.04 -1.32
C ARG A 138 -9.41 -3.00 -2.84
N ASN A 139 -9.46 -4.18 -3.45
CA ASN A 139 -9.71 -4.36 -4.86
C ASN A 139 -10.52 -5.64 -5.06
N GLY A 140 -11.86 -5.53 -4.95
CA GLY A 140 -12.75 -6.68 -4.89
C GLY A 140 -12.38 -7.61 -3.74
N ASP A 141 -12.16 -8.88 -4.05
CA ASP A 141 -11.75 -9.92 -3.11
C ASP A 141 -10.22 -9.98 -2.88
N SER A 142 -9.50 -8.97 -3.36
CA SER A 142 -8.06 -8.84 -3.24
C SER A 142 -7.65 -7.51 -2.62
N THR A 143 -6.39 -7.40 -2.24
CA THR A 143 -5.77 -6.17 -1.76
C THR A 143 -4.62 -5.80 -2.69
N SER A 144 -4.66 -4.59 -3.21
CA SER A 144 -3.55 -3.97 -3.91
C SER A 144 -2.54 -3.43 -2.90
N VAL A 145 -1.26 -3.69 -3.16
CA VAL A 145 -0.14 -3.31 -2.31
C VAL A 145 0.81 -2.43 -3.12
N GLN A 146 1.23 -1.32 -2.54
CA GLN A 146 2.43 -0.59 -2.93
C GLN A 146 3.32 -0.41 -1.71
N LEU A 147 4.52 -0.98 -1.73
CA LEU A 147 5.53 -0.79 -0.69
C LEU A 147 6.73 -0.10 -1.33
N VAL A 148 7.05 1.10 -0.86
CA VAL A 148 8.15 1.92 -1.37
C VAL A 148 9.20 2.06 -0.28
N GLN A 149 10.46 1.81 -0.62
CA GLN A 149 11.61 2.10 0.21
C GLN A 149 12.53 3.08 -0.51
N LYS A 150 12.83 4.20 0.13
CA LYS A 150 13.75 5.21 -0.40
C LYS A 150 15.11 5.08 0.28
N ASN A 151 16.18 5.15 -0.49
CA ASN A 151 17.55 5.07 0.00
C ASN A 151 18.13 6.46 0.21
N ARG A 152 18.07 6.95 1.45
CA ARG A 152 18.50 8.31 1.79
C ARG A 152 19.98 8.52 1.53
N VAL A 153 20.83 7.54 1.84
CA VAL A 153 22.29 7.65 1.68
C VAL A 153 22.67 7.82 0.20
N VAL A 154 22.06 7.01 -0.66
CA VAL A 154 22.31 7.07 -2.11
C VAL A 154 21.74 8.37 -2.70
N ALA A 155 20.55 8.80 -2.26
CA ALA A 155 19.96 10.06 -2.71
C ALA A 155 20.80 11.29 -2.32
N THR A 156 21.39 11.31 -1.12
CA THR A 156 22.33 12.35 -0.72
C THR A 156 23.56 12.36 -1.62
N ARG A 157 24.18 11.19 -1.87
CA ARG A 157 25.37 11.09 -2.74
C ARG A 157 25.10 11.53 -4.17
N ALA A 158 23.90 11.25 -4.67
CA ALA A 158 23.45 11.66 -5.99
C ALA A 158 22.98 13.12 -6.06
N ASN A 159 22.97 13.85 -4.94
CA ASN A 159 22.45 15.21 -4.83
C ASN A 159 20.96 15.35 -5.24
N VAL A 160 20.19 14.28 -5.07
CA VAL A 160 18.75 14.22 -5.36
C VAL A 160 17.89 14.14 -4.11
N LEU A 161 18.47 14.22 -2.90
CA LEU A 161 17.67 14.34 -1.69
C LEU A 161 16.99 15.73 -1.64
N PRO A 162 15.66 15.81 -1.46
CA PRO A 162 14.96 17.08 -1.30
C PRO A 162 15.13 17.63 0.13
N GLU A 163 14.99 18.95 0.27
CA GLU A 163 14.97 19.60 1.59
C GLU A 163 13.75 19.15 2.42
N PRO A 164 13.84 19.13 3.75
CA PRO A 164 12.72 18.74 4.61
C PRO A 164 11.45 19.56 4.32
N GLY A 165 10.32 18.86 4.12
CA GLY A 165 9.03 19.49 3.80
C GLY A 165 8.88 19.97 2.36
N GLN A 166 9.92 19.85 1.54
CA GLN A 166 9.90 20.21 0.12
C GLN A 166 9.98 18.97 -0.77
N SER A 167 9.79 19.21 -2.06
CA SER A 167 10.07 18.27 -3.14
C SER A 167 11.17 18.85 -4.04
N LYS A 168 11.82 18.00 -4.81
CA LYS A 168 12.84 18.42 -5.78
C LYS A 168 12.45 17.97 -7.18
N LEU A 169 12.69 18.82 -8.16
CA LEU A 169 12.56 18.50 -9.57
C LEU A 169 13.93 18.61 -10.24
N VAL A 170 14.35 17.54 -10.88
CA VAL A 170 15.55 17.49 -11.71
C VAL A 170 15.11 17.63 -13.16
N PHE A 171 15.68 18.59 -13.88
CA PHE A 171 15.43 18.77 -15.30
C PHE A 171 16.70 18.49 -16.12
N SER A 172 16.60 17.47 -16.98
CA SER A 172 17.67 16.96 -17.83
C SER A 172 17.34 17.20 -19.31
N ASN A 173 18.32 17.70 -20.08
CA ASN A 173 18.21 17.79 -21.54
C ASN A 173 19.36 17.03 -22.18
N ILE A 174 19.06 15.86 -22.74
CA ILE A 174 20.03 15.02 -23.44
C ILE A 174 19.84 15.08 -24.97
N SER A 175 19.00 16.00 -25.44
CA SER A 175 18.80 16.25 -26.87
C SER A 175 19.92 17.11 -27.48
N ALA A 176 19.93 17.16 -28.81
CA ALA A 176 20.83 18.02 -29.58
C ALA A 176 20.39 19.49 -29.64
N ASN A 177 19.22 19.85 -29.09
CA ASN A 177 18.67 21.20 -29.15
C ASN A 177 18.49 21.79 -27.75
N GLU A 178 18.31 23.10 -27.67
CA GLU A 178 17.86 23.73 -26.44
C GLU A 178 16.44 23.27 -26.10
N ALA A 179 16.20 23.01 -24.82
CA ALA A 179 14.89 22.74 -24.27
C ALA A 179 14.56 23.72 -23.15
N VAL A 180 13.29 24.14 -23.09
CA VAL A 180 12.79 25.03 -22.05
C VAL A 180 11.71 24.31 -21.26
N LEU A 181 11.94 24.19 -19.95
CA LEU A 181 10.92 23.78 -18.99
C LEU A 181 10.19 25.03 -18.49
N THR A 182 8.88 25.06 -18.62
CA THR A 182 8.04 26.06 -17.95
C THR A 182 7.27 25.37 -16.83
N ILE A 183 7.48 25.76 -15.58
CA ILE A 183 6.77 25.20 -14.41
C ILE A 183 6.66 26.27 -13.34
N ASN A 184 5.51 26.37 -12.67
CA ASN A 184 5.29 27.35 -11.61
C ASN A 184 5.63 28.80 -12.05
N GLU A 185 5.18 29.17 -13.26
CA GLU A 185 5.43 30.47 -13.90
C GLU A 185 6.93 30.80 -14.14
N ARG A 186 7.82 29.82 -13.97
CA ARG A 186 9.26 29.95 -14.25
C ARG A 186 9.60 29.24 -15.55
N SER A 187 10.41 29.87 -16.38
CA SER A 187 10.99 29.26 -17.58
C SER A 187 12.47 29.00 -17.36
N ILE A 188 12.88 27.75 -17.54
CA ILE A 188 14.24 27.25 -17.32
C ILE A 188 14.74 26.71 -18.66
N ALA A 189 15.58 27.48 -19.33
CA ALA A 189 16.25 27.06 -20.55
C ALA A 189 17.45 26.16 -20.24
N ARG A 190 17.64 25.13 -21.06
CA ARG A 190 18.69 24.13 -20.93
C ARG A 190 19.34 23.87 -22.28
N PRO A 191 20.64 24.23 -22.45
CA PRO A 191 21.37 23.91 -23.66
C PRO A 191 21.40 22.42 -23.96
N ALA A 192 21.69 22.08 -25.21
CA ALA A 192 21.87 20.71 -25.65
C ALA A 192 22.93 19.97 -24.80
N GLY A 193 22.60 18.75 -24.35
CA GLY A 193 23.50 17.89 -23.59
C GLY A 193 23.98 18.42 -22.23
N ALA A 194 23.40 19.50 -21.70
CA ALA A 194 23.92 20.14 -20.50
C ALA A 194 23.54 19.37 -19.21
N SER A 195 24.40 19.40 -18.19
CA SER A 195 24.23 18.71 -16.89
C SER A 195 22.98 19.12 -16.11
N ALA A 196 22.15 18.18 -15.67
CA ALA A 196 20.84 18.44 -15.06
C ALA A 196 20.80 19.58 -14.02
N VAL A 197 19.69 20.32 -13.99
CA VAL A 197 19.43 21.36 -12.98
C VAL A 197 18.40 20.88 -11.98
N ALA A 198 18.58 21.21 -10.70
CA ALA A 198 17.61 20.95 -9.65
C ALA A 198 16.79 22.20 -9.32
N LEU A 199 15.51 22.01 -9.07
CA LEU A 199 14.56 23.02 -8.63
C LEU A 199 13.85 22.53 -7.39
N ASP A 200 13.86 23.32 -6.34
CA ASP A 200 13.05 23.04 -5.16
C ASP A 200 11.61 23.51 -5.40
N LEU A 201 10.67 22.64 -5.09
CA LEU A 201 9.24 22.86 -5.27
C LEU A 201 8.53 22.54 -3.96
N MET A 202 7.51 23.33 -3.63
CA MET A 202 6.60 22.96 -2.54
C MET A 202 5.79 21.71 -2.96
N PRO A 203 5.35 20.88 -2.01
CA PRO A 203 4.42 19.80 -2.31
C PRO A 203 3.16 20.36 -2.96
N GLY A 204 2.70 19.75 -4.05
CA GLY A 204 1.56 20.27 -4.79
C GLY A 204 1.41 19.67 -6.18
N LYS A 205 0.43 20.21 -6.91
CA LYS A 205 0.12 19.82 -8.27
C LYS A 205 0.53 20.96 -9.22
N TYR A 206 1.47 20.68 -10.11
CA TYR A 206 2.04 21.66 -11.04
C TYR A 206 1.67 21.33 -12.47
N SER A 207 1.19 22.34 -13.20
CA SER A 207 1.24 22.30 -14.65
C SER A 207 2.66 22.61 -15.08
N TYR A 208 3.19 21.80 -15.99
CA TYR A 208 4.48 22.04 -16.60
C TYR A 208 4.40 21.89 -18.11
N GLY A 209 5.21 22.69 -18.80
CA GLY A 209 5.37 22.61 -20.24
C GLY A 209 6.82 22.36 -20.63
N LEU A 210 7.01 21.57 -21.67
CA LEU A 210 8.31 21.36 -22.30
C LEU A 210 8.23 21.84 -23.74
N SER A 211 9.10 22.76 -24.10
CA SER A 211 9.17 23.34 -25.44
C SER A 211 10.59 23.30 -26.00
N MET A 212 10.66 23.17 -27.31
CA MET A 212 11.91 23.17 -28.07
C MET A 212 11.69 23.79 -29.45
N PRO A 213 12.75 24.28 -30.12
CA PRO A 213 12.67 24.72 -31.50
C PRO A 213 12.06 23.65 -32.42
N GLY A 214 11.13 24.06 -33.28
CA GLY A 214 10.51 23.19 -34.29
C GLY A 214 9.53 22.14 -33.76
N ARG A 215 9.27 22.08 -32.45
CA ARG A 215 8.26 21.18 -31.85
C ARG A 215 7.15 21.97 -31.17
N ARG A 216 5.95 21.38 -31.17
CA ARG A 216 4.83 21.90 -30.37
C ARG A 216 5.16 21.73 -28.89
N ALA A 217 4.96 22.79 -28.11
CA ALA A 217 5.06 22.70 -26.67
C ALA A 217 4.03 21.70 -26.14
N THR A 218 4.46 20.83 -25.22
CA THR A 218 3.56 19.94 -24.48
C THR A 218 3.18 20.60 -23.17
N THR A 219 1.99 20.27 -22.65
CA THR A 219 1.56 20.70 -21.31
C THR A 219 1.04 19.47 -20.57
N ASN A 220 1.61 19.21 -19.41
CA ASN A 220 1.35 18.04 -18.59
C ASN A 220 1.14 18.45 -17.12
N MET A 221 0.69 17.51 -16.31
CA MET A 221 0.54 17.68 -14.87
C MET A 221 1.53 16.80 -14.13
N LEU A 222 2.19 17.36 -13.12
CA LEU A 222 3.04 16.65 -12.18
C LEU A 222 2.53 16.91 -10.75
N THR A 223 2.27 15.84 -10.00
CA THR A 223 2.00 15.95 -8.56
C THR A 223 3.26 15.55 -7.82
N VAL A 224 3.75 16.42 -6.93
CA VAL A 224 4.94 16.19 -6.11
C VAL A 224 4.55 16.21 -4.64
N ALA A 225 5.02 15.24 -3.86
CA ALA A 225 4.82 15.20 -2.41
C ALA A 225 6.09 15.66 -1.67
N ALA A 226 5.94 16.03 -0.39
CA ALA A 226 7.09 16.31 0.46
C ALA A 226 8.00 15.09 0.54
N GLY A 227 9.31 15.29 0.43
CA GLY A 227 10.28 14.21 0.43
C GLY A 227 10.38 13.46 -0.91
N ASP A 228 9.72 13.92 -1.97
CA ASP A 228 9.87 13.36 -3.32
C ASP A 228 10.91 14.09 -4.16
N THR A 229 11.60 13.33 -5.02
CA THR A 229 12.36 13.88 -6.14
C THR A 229 11.93 13.27 -7.45
N TRP A 230 11.61 14.13 -8.41
CA TRP A 230 11.18 13.75 -9.76
C TRP A 230 12.18 14.23 -10.81
N GLU A 231 12.33 13.47 -11.88
CA GLU A 231 13.11 13.85 -13.06
C GLU A 231 12.19 14.05 -14.27
N LEU A 232 12.41 15.16 -14.97
CA LEU A 232 11.89 15.41 -16.30
C LEU A 232 13.06 15.40 -17.28
N THR A 233 12.96 14.57 -18.31
CA THR A 233 14.03 14.41 -19.30
C THR A 233 13.49 14.67 -20.69
N VAL A 234 14.21 15.52 -21.44
CA VAL A 234 14.08 15.59 -22.89
C VAL A 234 15.12 14.65 -23.49
N GLY A 235 14.63 13.59 -24.15
CA GLY A 235 15.42 12.51 -24.74
C GLY A 235 16.27 12.95 -25.93
N PRO A 236 17.13 12.05 -26.47
CA PRO A 236 18.04 12.38 -27.56
C PRO A 236 17.33 12.78 -28.86
N ASP A 237 16.17 12.19 -29.11
CA ASP A 237 15.25 12.53 -30.20
C ASP A 237 14.53 13.86 -29.98
N GLY A 238 14.62 14.44 -28.79
CA GLY A 238 13.89 15.63 -28.39
C GLY A 238 12.47 15.33 -27.88
N GLU A 239 12.12 14.07 -27.63
CA GLU A 239 10.85 13.74 -26.98
C GLU A 239 10.94 13.92 -25.47
N ALA A 240 9.88 14.46 -24.88
CA ALA A 240 9.72 14.48 -23.44
C ALA A 240 9.41 13.06 -22.96
N TRP A 241 10.31 12.48 -22.16
CA TRP A 241 10.07 11.18 -21.54
C TRP A 241 9.08 11.31 -20.39
N SER A 242 8.43 10.20 -20.05
CA SER A 242 7.56 10.12 -18.87
C SER A 242 8.32 10.52 -17.61
N PRO A 243 7.71 11.33 -16.71
CA PRO A 243 8.35 11.72 -15.46
C PRO A 243 8.80 10.50 -14.66
N LEU A 244 10.05 10.54 -14.18
CA LEU A 244 10.63 9.46 -13.39
C LEU A 244 10.73 9.89 -11.93
N GLN A 245 10.13 9.11 -11.01
CA GLN A 245 10.33 9.34 -9.59
C GLN A 245 11.68 8.75 -9.16
N LEU A 246 12.63 9.63 -8.84
CA LEU A 246 13.97 9.28 -8.39
C LEU A 246 13.97 8.88 -6.91
N TYR A 247 13.34 9.70 -6.07
CA TYR A 247 13.31 9.53 -4.63
C TYR A 247 11.86 9.56 -4.14
#